data_AF-A0A971PJU8-F1
#
_entry.id   AF-A0A971PJU8-F1
#
_cell.length_a   1.000
_cell.length_b   1.000
_cell.length_c   1.000
_cell.angle_alpha   90.00
_cell.angle_beta   90.00
_cell.angle_gamma   90.00
#
_symmetry.space_group_name_H-M   'P 1'
#
loop_
_entity.id
_entity.type
_entity.pdbx_description
1 polymer ?
#
loop_
_entity_poly.entity_id
_entity_poly.type
_entity_poly.pdbx_seq_one_letter_code
_entity_poly.pdbx_strand_id
1 'polypeptide(L)' 'MARKVRIEEGLYGKIEKAAAAAGYPNVDEFVVHLLEKAVAGVGGGDDDAERVKERLRGLGYLS' A
#
# COMPACT_ATOMS: atom_id res chain seq x y z
N MET A 1 -19.80 0.20 -5.81
CA MET A 1 -19.57 0.54 -7.23
C MET A 1 -18.06 0.51 -7.47
N ALA A 2 -17.57 -0.30 -8.40
CA ALA A 2 -16.14 -0.30 -8.75
C ALA A 2 -15.83 0.80 -9.77
N ARG A 3 -14.66 1.44 -9.66
CA ARG A 3 -14.14 2.42 -10.63
C ARG A 3 -13.08 1.75 -11.49
N LYS A 4 -12.96 2.15 -12.75
CA LYS A 4 -11.96 1.64 -13.70
C LYS A 4 -10.94 2.72 -14.01
N VAL A 5 -9.67 2.34 -14.04
CA VAL A 5 -8.55 3.19 -14.46
C VAL A 5 -7.91 2.55 -15.69
N ARG A 6 -7.63 3.34 -16.72
CA ARG A 6 -6.92 2.85 -17.90
C ARG A 6 -5.42 2.81 -17.61
N ILE A 7 -4.78 1.70 -17.94
CA ILE A 7 -3.33 1.51 -17.86
C ILE A 7 -2.84 1.14 -19.24
N GLU A 8 -1.80 1.82 -19.72
CA GLU A 8 -1.17 1.50 -21.01
C GLU A 8 -0.57 0.09 -20.99
N GLU A 9 -0.70 -0.65 -22.09
CA GLU A 9 -0.32 -2.07 -22.18
C GLU A 9 1.14 -2.31 -21.79
N GLY A 10 2.05 -1.45 -22.25
CA GLY A 10 3.47 -1.55 -21.92
C GLY A 10 3.78 -1.33 -20.43
N LEU A 11 2.95 -0.55 -19.72
CA LEU A 11 3.06 -0.40 -18.27
C LEU A 11 2.45 -1.62 -17.57
N TYR A 12 1.28 -2.10 -18.04
CA TYR A 12 0.62 -3.25 -17.47
C TYR A 12 1.51 -4.50 -17.47
N GLY A 13 2.20 -4.79 -18.59
CA GLY A 13 3.13 -5.92 -18.65
C GLY A 13 4.34 -5.81 -17.71
N LYS A 14 4.73 -4.59 -17.31
CA LYS A 14 5.75 -4.40 -16.24
C LYS A 14 5.17 -4.67 -14.86
N ILE A 15 3.93 -4.28 -14.62
CA ILE A 15 3.22 -4.53 -13.37
C ILE A 15 3.05 -6.03 -13.15
N GLU A 16 2.68 -6.81 -14.18
CA GLU A 16 2.57 -8.27 -14.07
C GLU A 16 3.90 -8.93 -13.68
N LYS A 17 5.00 -8.52 -14.31
CA LYS A 17 6.35 -9.01 -13.97
C LYS A 17 6.73 -8.64 -12.54
N ALA A 18 6.42 -7.43 -12.12
CA ALA A 18 6.67 -6.97 -10.76
C ALA A 18 5.84 -7.74 -9.73
N ALA A 19 4.57 -8.00 -10.01
CA ALA A 19 3.67 -8.78 -9.17
C ALA A 19 4.20 -10.21 -8.97
N ALA A 20 4.58 -10.88 -10.06
CA ALA A 20 5.16 -12.22 -10.01
C ALA A 20 6.49 -12.25 -9.23
N ALA A 21 7.38 -11.28 -9.47
CA ALA A 21 8.65 -11.17 -8.75
C ALA A 21 8.47 -10.89 -7.25
N ALA A 22 7.41 -10.16 -6.88
CA ALA A 22 7.03 -9.89 -5.50
C ALA A 22 6.25 -11.05 -4.84
N GLY A 23 6.02 -12.16 -5.56
CA GLY A 23 5.36 -13.36 -5.05
C GLY A 23 3.83 -13.25 -4.94
N TYR A 24 3.22 -12.28 -5.63
CA TYR A 24 1.77 -12.14 -5.63
C TYR A 24 1.12 -13.19 -6.54
N PRO A 25 0.01 -13.82 -6.10
CA PRO A 25 -0.69 -14.81 -6.90
C PRO A 25 -1.49 -14.19 -8.06
N ASN A 26 -1.78 -12.88 -8.00
CA ASN A 26 -2.50 -12.15 -9.03
C ASN A 26 -2.08 -10.68 -9.08
N VAL A 27 -2.19 -10.07 -10.27
CA VAL A 27 -1.77 -8.68 -10.52
C VAL A 27 -2.72 -7.66 -9.88
N ASP A 28 -4.00 -8.00 -9.74
CA ASP A 28 -5.02 -7.11 -9.18
C ASP A 28 -4.75 -6.82 -7.69
N GLU A 29 -4.46 -7.84 -6.90
CA GLU A 29 -4.09 -7.75 -5.49
C GLU A 29 -2.81 -6.94 -5.30
N PHE A 30 -1.82 -7.14 -6.18
CA PHE A 30 -0.60 -6.35 -6.17
C PHE A 30 -0.88 -4.85 -6.41
N VAL A 31 -1.71 -4.54 -7.41
CA VAL A 31 -2.10 -3.16 -7.72
C VAL A 31 -2.90 -2.53 -6.58
N VAL A 32 -3.89 -3.25 -6.04
CA VAL A 32 -4.71 -2.77 -4.92
C VAL A 32 -3.84 -2.49 -3.69
N HIS A 33 -2.99 -3.42 -3.28
CA HIS A 33 -2.09 -3.23 -2.13
C HIS A 33 -1.18 -2.02 -2.33
N LEU A 34 -0.58 -1.87 -3.52
CA LEU A 34 0.27 -0.72 -3.81
C LEU A 34 -0.50 0.61 -3.77
N LEU A 35 -1.73 0.65 -4.28
CA LEU A 35 -2.59 1.84 -4.21
C LEU A 35 -2.97 2.16 -2.77
N GLU A 36 -3.35 1.16 -1.96
CA GLU A 36 -3.64 1.35 -0.53
C GLU A 36 -2.43 1.92 0.22
N LYS A 37 -1.25 1.34 0.00
CA LYS A 37 0.01 1.82 0.60
C LYS A 37 0.36 3.24 0.14
N ALA A 38 0.18 3.56 -1.14
CA ALA A 38 0.45 4.89 -1.68
C ALA A 38 -0.51 5.93 -1.10
N VAL A 39 -1.81 5.62 -1.01
CA VAL A 39 -2.81 6.51 -0.40
C VAL A 39 -2.54 6.71 1.09
N ALA A 40 -2.19 5.64 1.82
CA ALA A 40 -1.78 5.74 3.22
C ALA A 40 -0.52 6.60 3.39
N GLY A 41 0.46 6.50 2.50
CA GLY A 41 1.66 7.33 2.52
C GLY A 41 1.42 8.80 2.18
N VAL A 42 0.39 9.11 1.37
CA VAL A 42 0.03 10.48 0.99
C VAL A 42 -0.89 11.14 2.04
N GLY A 43 -1.72 10.36 2.74
CA GLY A 43 -2.67 10.87 3.75
C GLY A 43 -2.27 10.67 5.21
N GLY A 44 -1.33 9.77 5.52
CA GLY A 44 -1.05 9.27 6.87
C GLY A 44 0.34 9.55 7.40
N GLY A 45 0.98 10.65 6.95
CA GLY A 45 2.31 11.03 7.41
C GLY A 45 2.42 11.30 8.92
N ASP A 46 1.35 11.80 9.55
CA ASP A 46 1.35 12.15 10.99
C ASP A 46 0.45 11.23 11.84
N ASP A 47 -0.72 10.82 11.34
CA ASP A 47 -1.71 10.10 12.16
C ASP A 47 -1.31 8.66 12.50
N ASP A 48 -0.64 7.95 11.59
CA ASP A 48 -0.20 6.58 11.85
C ASP A 48 1.01 6.53 12.78
N ALA A 49 1.94 7.49 12.64
CA ALA A 49 3.10 7.59 13.51
C ALA A 49 2.70 7.98 14.94
N GLU A 50 1.79 8.94 15.12
CA GLU A 50 1.31 9.33 16.45
C GLU A 50 0.45 8.25 17.11
N ARG A 51 -0.41 7.53 16.37
CA ARG A 51 -1.14 6.37 16.93
C ARG A 51 -0.22 5.22 17.34
N VAL A 52 0.86 4.98 16.58
CA VAL A 52 1.87 3.99 16.94
C VAL A 52 2.64 4.43 18.19
N LYS A 53 3.02 5.71 18.28
CA LYS A 53 3.65 6.28 19.49
C LYS A 53 2.72 6.23 20.71
N GLU A 54 1.43 6.51 20.56
CA GLU A 54 0.45 6.38 21.65
C GLU A 54 0.28 4.94 22.11
N ARG A 55 0.19 3.98 21.18
CA ARG A 55 0.20 2.55 21.54
C ARG A 55 1.47 2.14 22.27
N LEU A 56 2.64 2.60 21.81
CA LEU A 56 3.92 2.30 22.45
C LEU A 56 4.05 2.96 23.82
N ARG A 57 3.53 4.19 24.01
CA ARG A 57 3.41 4.85 25.32
C ARG A 57 2.50 4.07 26.27
N GLY A 58 1.31 3.65 25.81
CA GLY A 58 0.38 2.84 26.60
C GLY A 58 0.92 1.46 27.00
N LEU A 59 1.86 0.93 26.22
CA LEU A 59 2.57 -0.32 26.50
C LEU A 59 3.87 -0.12 27.31
N GLY A 60 4.26 1.13 27.62
CA GLY A 60 5.45 1.46 28.42
C GLY A 60 6.79 1.41 27.68
N TYR A 61 6.78 1.33 26.35
CA TYR A 61 8.01 1.29 25.53
C TYR A 61 8.57 2.66 25.19
N LEU A 62 7.75 3.70 25.32
CA LEU A 62 8.13 5.10 25.19
C LEU A 62 7.67 5.80 26.48
N SER A 63 8.59 6.49 27.17
CA SER A 63 8.30 7.35 28.32
C SER A 63 8.31 8.81 27.90
#